data_AF-A0A0C9Y1T0-F1
#
_entry.id   AF-A0A0C9Y1T0-F1
#
_cell.length_a   1.000
_cell.length_b   1.000
_cell.length_c   1.000
_cell.angle_alpha   90.00
_cell.angle_beta   90.00
_cell.angle_gamma   90.00
#
_symmetry.space_group_name_H-M   'P 1'
#
loop_
_entity.id
_entity.type
_entity.pdbx_description
1 polymer ?
#
loop_
_entity_poly.entity_id
_entity_poly.type
_entity_poly.pdbx_seq_one_letter_code
_entity_poly.pdbx_strand_id
1 'polypeptide(L)'
;MAPTVCCDIHDPSAFSSFDSLLPKPTHAPQRSHLLKYTKDKYDCKLEEALLDWHEEKTVAIYGWACLNDHGTIVMTGTMLDRIVDSAHHHKIQTCQDLRRETGWMNSD
;
A
#
# COMPACT_ATOMS: atom_id res chain seq x y z
N MET A 1 35.07 22.17 39.83
CA MET A 1 35.01 21.08 38.84
C MET A 1 33.54 20.72 38.69
N ALA A 2 32.88 21.16 37.62
CA ALA A 2 31.46 20.83 37.41
C ALA A 2 31.37 19.48 36.68
N PRO A 3 30.38 18.62 37.00
CA PRO A 3 30.18 17.37 36.27
C PRO A 3 29.80 17.68 34.82
N THR A 4 30.48 17.01 33.88
CA THR A 4 30.34 17.22 32.42
C THR A 4 28.96 16.84 31.89
N VAL A 5 28.16 16.10 32.68
CA VAL A 5 26.82 15.62 32.31
C VAL A 5 25.90 15.74 33.53
N CYS A 6 24.69 16.30 33.33
CA CYS A 6 23.75 16.60 34.41
C CYS A 6 22.86 15.41 34.81
N CYS A 7 22.55 14.50 33.87
CA CYS A 7 21.80 13.25 34.07
C CYS A 7 21.84 12.42 32.78
N ASP A 8 21.32 11.18 32.80
CA ASP A 8 21.34 10.25 31.66
C ASP A 8 20.67 10.81 30.39
N ILE A 9 19.73 11.74 30.53
CA ILE A 9 19.10 12.45 29.39
C ILE A 9 20.11 13.37 28.68
N HIS A 10 21.11 13.87 29.40
CA HIS A 10 22.15 14.76 28.89
C HIS A 10 23.44 14.01 28.54
N ASP A 11 23.45 12.67 28.62
CA ASP A 11 24.56 11.86 28.15
C ASP A 11 24.45 11.67 26.63
N PRO A 12 25.34 12.31 25.82
CA PRO A 12 25.28 12.16 24.37
C PRO A 12 25.50 10.71 23.92
N SER A 13 26.21 9.91 24.72
CA SER A 13 26.47 8.50 24.38
C SER A 13 25.21 7.63 24.45
N ALA A 14 24.20 8.02 25.24
CA ALA A 14 22.91 7.34 25.33
C ALA A 14 22.10 7.40 24.03
N PHE A 15 22.44 8.32 23.11
CA PHE A 15 21.77 8.49 21.81
C PHE A 15 22.58 7.96 20.62
N SER A 16 23.75 7.39 20.86
CA SER A 16 24.63 6.86 19.81
C SER A 16 23.99 5.75 18.95
N SER A 17 22.97 5.06 19.47
CA SER A 17 22.17 4.09 18.71
C SER A 17 21.30 4.74 17.62
N PHE A 18 20.99 6.03 17.75
CA PHE A 18 20.22 6.80 16.77
C PHE A 18 21.10 7.42 15.67
N ASP A 19 22.43 7.44 15.85
CA ASP A 19 23.39 7.84 14.81
C ASP A 19 23.49 6.80 13.67
N SER A 20 22.68 5.74 13.70
CA SER A 20 22.55 4.82 12.59
C SER A 20 22.18 5.61 11.33
N LEU A 21 23.06 5.57 10.33
CA LEU A 21 22.77 6.03 8.98
C LEU A 21 21.60 5.18 8.47
N LEU A 22 20.37 5.70 8.62
CA LEU A 22 19.21 5.05 8.05
C LEU A 22 19.51 4.82 6.57
N PRO A 23 19.47 3.56 6.09
CA PRO A 23 19.73 3.30 4.69
C PRO A 23 18.78 4.18 3.89
N LYS A 24 19.33 4.91 2.91
CA LYS A 24 18.54 5.78 2.05
C LYS A 24 17.39 4.94 1.49
N PRO A 25 16.12 5.33 1.70
CA PRO A 25 15.01 4.50 1.26
C PRO A 25 15.18 4.21 -0.23
N THR A 26 15.27 2.93 -0.57
CA THR A 26 15.27 2.49 -1.97
C THR A 26 14.02 3.07 -2.61
N HIS A 27 14.17 3.85 -3.68
CA HIS A 27 13.04 4.49 -4.33
C HIS A 27 12.03 3.41 -4.72
N ALA A 28 10.81 3.51 -4.19
CA ALA A 28 9.71 2.65 -4.63
C ALA A 28 9.58 2.79 -6.15
N PRO A 29 9.29 1.69 -6.87
CA PRO A 29 9.12 1.75 -8.31
C PRO A 29 8.03 2.77 -8.64
N GLN A 30 8.33 3.67 -9.57
CA GLN A 30 7.42 4.78 -9.89
C GLN A 30 6.13 4.23 -10.52
N ARG A 31 5.01 4.62 -9.94
CA ARG A 31 3.66 4.37 -10.47
C ARG A 31 3.46 5.18 -11.76
N SER A 32 2.67 4.66 -12.69
CA SER A 32 2.39 5.34 -13.95
C SER A 32 1.64 6.67 -13.73
N HIS A 33 1.98 7.72 -14.48
CA HIS A 33 1.12 8.90 -14.52
C HIS A 33 -0.10 8.60 -15.41
N LEU A 34 -1.31 8.69 -14.85
CA LEU A 34 -2.55 8.38 -15.56
C LEU A 34 -3.27 9.67 -15.93
N LEU A 35 -3.80 9.74 -17.15
CA LEU A 35 -4.59 10.88 -17.58
C LEU A 35 -6.00 10.75 -17.00
N LYS A 36 -6.67 11.89 -16.80
CA LYS A 36 -8.09 11.88 -16.47
C LYS A 36 -8.88 11.33 -17.65
N TYR A 37 -9.81 10.45 -17.36
CA TYR A 37 -10.71 9.86 -18.33
C TYR A 37 -12.09 9.70 -17.72
N THR A 38 -13.08 9.42 -18.56
CA THR A 38 -14.42 9.05 -18.12
C THR A 38 -14.52 7.54 -18.18
N LYS A 39 -14.87 6.89 -17.06
CA LYS A 39 -15.07 5.45 -16.99
C LYS A 39 -16.04 4.99 -18.08
N ASP A 40 -15.63 3.98 -18.84
CA ASP A 40 -16.48 3.31 -19.80
C ASP A 40 -17.16 2.07 -19.18
N LYS A 41 -17.91 1.35 -20.01
CA LYS A 41 -18.63 0.15 -19.56
C LYS A 41 -17.68 -0.99 -19.11
N TYR A 42 -16.50 -1.10 -19.69
CA TYR A 42 -15.51 -2.11 -19.32
C TYR A 42 -14.82 -1.76 -18.01
N ASP A 43 -14.55 -0.47 -17.78
CA ASP A 43 -14.03 0.03 -16.50
C ASP A 43 -15.00 -0.27 -15.36
N CYS A 44 -16.29 0.04 -15.52
CA CYS A 44 -17.31 -0.27 -14.51
C CYS A 44 -17.44 -1.78 -14.27
N LYS A 45 -17.38 -2.60 -15.32
CA LYS A 45 -17.43 -4.06 -15.17
C LYS A 45 -16.22 -4.62 -14.43
N LEU A 46 -15.04 -4.06 -14.68
CA LEU A 46 -13.82 -4.45 -13.97
C LEU A 46 -13.92 -4.05 -12.49
N GLU A 47 -14.41 -2.85 -12.21
CA GLU A 47 -14.67 -2.38 -10.86
C GLU A 47 -15.65 -3.28 -10.10
N GLU A 48 -16.80 -3.62 -10.70
CA GLU A 48 -17.78 -4.56 -10.12
C GLU A 48 -17.13 -5.93 -9.82
N ALA A 49 -16.42 -6.51 -10.80
CA ALA A 49 -15.76 -7.80 -10.62
C ALA A 49 -14.67 -7.77 -9.52
N LEU A 50 -13.98 -6.64 -9.36
CA LEU A 50 -12.99 -6.46 -8.28
C LEU A 50 -13.67 -6.34 -6.92
N LEU A 51 -14.83 -5.68 -6.82
CA LEU A 51 -15.61 -5.58 -5.60
C LEU A 51 -16.14 -6.95 -5.17
N ASP A 52 -16.73 -7.72 -6.10
CA ASP A 52 -17.20 -9.09 -5.84
C ASP A 52 -16.05 -9.98 -5.34
N TRP A 53 -14.90 -9.91 -6.01
CA TRP A 53 -13.70 -10.64 -5.59
C TRP A 53 -13.19 -10.20 -4.21
N HIS A 54 -13.28 -8.90 -3.91
CA HIS A 54 -12.83 -8.33 -2.63
C HIS A 54 -13.70 -8.80 -1.46
N GLU A 55 -15.02 -8.89 -1.66
CA GLU A 55 -15.94 -9.50 -0.69
C GLU A 55 -15.66 -10.99 -0.49
N GLU A 56 -15.56 -11.75 -1.59
CA GLU A 56 -15.29 -13.19 -1.55
C GLU A 56 -14.00 -13.50 -0.79
N LYS A 57 -12.92 -12.75 -1.05
CA LYS A 57 -11.63 -12.92 -0.35
C LYS A 57 -11.70 -12.53 1.11
N THR A 58 -12.47 -11.50 1.46
CA THR A 58 -12.65 -11.12 2.87
C THR A 58 -13.35 -12.24 3.63
N VAL A 59 -14.42 -12.81 3.08
CA VAL A 59 -15.13 -13.94 3.69
C VAL A 59 -14.22 -15.18 3.78
N ALA A 60 -13.44 -15.47 2.74
CA ALA A 60 -12.57 -16.63 2.72
C ALA A 60 -11.43 -16.55 3.76
N ILE A 61 -10.86 -15.36 3.99
CA ILE A 61 -9.70 -15.19 4.88
C ILE A 61 -10.13 -14.90 6.32
N TYR A 62 -11.14 -14.05 6.51
CA TYR A 62 -11.52 -13.51 7.81
C TYR A 62 -12.93 -13.92 8.28
N GLY A 63 -13.69 -14.61 7.43
CA GLY A 63 -15.03 -15.06 7.72
C GLY A 63 -16.11 -13.99 7.47
N TRP A 64 -17.35 -14.45 7.38
CA TRP A 64 -18.51 -13.59 7.10
C TRP A 64 -18.76 -12.53 8.19
N ALA A 65 -18.49 -12.86 9.45
CA ALA A 65 -18.62 -11.90 10.55
C ALA A 65 -17.71 -10.68 10.35
N CYS A 66 -16.46 -10.90 9.90
CA CYS A 66 -15.53 -9.81 9.62
C CYS A 66 -16.03 -8.88 8.51
N LEU A 67 -16.57 -9.45 7.42
CA LEU A 67 -17.15 -8.67 6.33
C LEU A 67 -18.29 -7.76 6.82
N ASN A 68 -19.19 -8.25 7.67
CA ASN A 68 -20.30 -7.44 8.18
C ASN A 68 -19.87 -6.33 9.14
N ASP A 69 -18.91 -6.63 10.01
CA ASP A 69 -18.51 -5.72 11.08
C ASP A 69 -17.55 -4.63 10.59
N HIS A 70 -16.67 -4.97 9.65
CA HIS A 70 -15.55 -4.11 9.22
C HIS A 70 -15.55 -3.80 7.72
N GLY A 71 -16.42 -4.44 6.93
CA GLY A 71 -16.37 -4.37 5.48
C GLY A 71 -15.19 -5.18 4.91
N THR A 72 -14.85 -4.87 3.66
CA THR A 72 -13.82 -5.58 2.92
C THR A 72 -12.42 -5.08 3.27
N ILE A 73 -11.56 -5.95 3.81
CA ILE A 73 -10.24 -5.55 4.36
C ILE A 73 -9.02 -6.01 3.55
N VAL A 74 -9.22 -6.78 2.48
CA VAL A 74 -8.12 -7.35 1.69
C VAL A 74 -7.38 -6.30 0.85
N MET A 75 -8.08 -5.24 0.40
CA MET A 75 -7.56 -4.19 -0.47
C MET A 75 -8.22 -2.85 -0.09
N THR A 76 -7.54 -1.73 -0.30
CA THR A 76 -8.14 -0.40 -0.10
C THR A 76 -8.91 0.05 -1.35
N GLY A 77 -9.96 0.87 -1.19
CA GLY A 77 -10.68 1.44 -2.35
C GLY A 77 -9.76 2.20 -3.31
N THR A 78 -8.77 2.93 -2.78
CA THR A 78 -7.76 3.62 -3.59
C THR A 78 -6.90 2.67 -4.44
N MET A 79 -6.67 1.44 -3.97
CA MET A 79 -5.92 0.44 -4.72
C MET A 79 -6.80 -0.20 -5.80
N LEU A 80 -8.09 -0.40 -5.52
CA LEU A 80 -9.07 -0.83 -6.52
C LEU A 80 -9.17 0.19 -7.66
N ASP A 81 -9.42 1.47 -7.34
CA ASP A 81 -9.44 2.56 -8.32
C ASP A 81 -8.16 2.58 -9.15
N ARG A 82 -7.01 2.39 -8.48
CA ARG A 82 -5.72 2.36 -9.16
C ARG A 82 -5.60 1.22 -10.18
N ILE A 83 -6.15 0.04 -9.87
CA ILE A 83 -6.14 -1.10 -10.79
C ILE A 83 -7.02 -0.79 -11.99
N VAL A 84 -8.22 -0.25 -11.77
CA VAL A 84 -9.15 0.13 -12.84
C VAL A 84 -8.54 1.18 -13.75
N ASP A 85 -8.02 2.28 -13.16
CA ASP A 85 -7.39 3.36 -13.92
C ASP A 85 -6.17 2.87 -14.72
N SER A 86 -5.37 1.98 -14.13
CA SER A 86 -4.17 1.44 -14.78
C SER A 86 -4.54 0.44 -15.89
N ALA A 87 -5.62 -0.33 -15.73
CA ALA A 87 -6.14 -1.23 -16.75
C ALA A 87 -6.70 -0.45 -17.95
N HIS A 88 -7.44 0.64 -17.69
CA HIS A 88 -7.96 1.55 -18.73
C HIS A 88 -6.84 2.05 -19.65
N HIS A 89 -5.71 2.46 -19.06
CA HIS A 89 -4.55 2.97 -19.79
C HIS A 89 -3.60 1.86 -20.29
N HIS A 90 -4.03 0.59 -20.24
CA HIS A 90 -3.24 -0.58 -20.61
C HIS A 90 -1.86 -0.66 -19.93
N LYS A 91 -1.75 -0.17 -18.70
CA LYS A 91 -0.51 -0.18 -17.90
C LYS A 91 -0.30 -1.49 -17.15
N ILE A 92 -1.33 -2.32 -17.04
CA ILE A 92 -1.26 -3.65 -16.41
C ILE A 92 -1.34 -4.71 -17.50
N GLN A 93 -0.22 -5.40 -17.75
CA GLN A 93 -0.16 -6.56 -18.65
C GLN A 93 0.34 -7.81 -17.92
N THR A 94 1.07 -7.61 -16.82
CA THR A 94 1.69 -8.66 -16.02
C THR A 94 1.42 -8.47 -14.53
N CYS A 95 1.61 -9.53 -13.74
CA CYS A 95 1.56 -9.43 -12.27
C CYS A 95 2.62 -8.47 -11.71
N GLN A 96 3.74 -8.25 -12.43
CA GLN A 96 4.74 -7.26 -12.03
C GLN A 96 4.23 -5.84 -12.21
N ASP A 97 3.47 -5.57 -13.27
CA ASP A 97 2.83 -4.28 -13.46
C ASP A 97 1.79 -4.03 -12.38
N LEU A 98 0.97 -5.03 -12.07
CA LEU A 98 -0.01 -4.93 -10.99
C LEU A 98 0.66 -4.57 -9.66
N ARG A 99 1.77 -5.25 -9.31
CA ARG A 99 2.56 -4.96 -8.11
C ARG A 99 3.16 -3.55 -8.14
N ARG A 100 3.68 -3.11 -9.28
CA ARG A 100 4.23 -1.76 -9.44
C ARG A 100 3.14 -0.70 -9.23
N GLU A 101 1.97 -0.86 -9.86
CA GLU A 101 0.91 0.14 -9.82
C GLU A 101 0.21 0.22 -8.47
N THR A 102 0.04 -0.92 -7.79
CA THR A 102 -0.60 -0.99 -6.47
C THR A 102 0.38 -0.75 -5.33
N GLY A 103 1.66 -1.10 -5.49
CA GLY A 103 2.60 -1.18 -4.38
C GLY A 103 2.25 -2.29 -3.38
N TRP A 104 1.45 -3.28 -3.80
CA TRP A 104 1.09 -4.41 -2.95
C TRP A 104 2.38 -5.14 -2.56
N MET A 105 2.72 -5.07 -1.27
CA MET A 105 3.92 -5.69 -0.74
C MET A 105 3.82 -7.20 -0.92
N ASN A 106 4.88 -7.81 -1.49
CA ASN A 106 5.03 -9.25 -1.35
C ASN A 106 5.18 -9.52 0.15
N SER A 107 4.34 -10.37 0.74
CA SER A 107 4.84 -11.20 1.83
C SER A 107 5.74 -12.22 1.15
N ASP A 108 7.05 -11.93 1.13
CA ASP A 108 8.05 -13.00 1.02
C ASP A 108 8.10 -13.77 2.35
#